data_AF-W9ZAU3-F1
#
_entry.id   AF-W9ZAU3-F1
#
_cell.length_a   1.000
_cell.length_b   1.000
_cell.length_c   1.000
_cell.angle_alpha   90.00
_cell.angle_beta   90.00
_cell.angle_gamma   90.00
#
_symmetry.space_group_name_H-M   'P 1'
#
loop_
_entity.id
_entity.type
_entity.pdbx_description
1 polymer ?
#
loop_
_entity_poly.entity_id
_entity_poly.type
_entity_poly.pdbx_seq_one_letter_code
_entity_poly.pdbx_strand_id
1 'polypeptide(L)'
;MLLKHFLLGALLALGSVTALPNPEADLHDVEARDNKHHRPRCGKDADFDRMKNKCICKDEGKEFHPEHKICRCPEDQMEDRHDPHKCET
;
A
#
# COMPACT_ATOMS: atom_id res chain seq x y z
N MET A 1 -38.00 -15.50 -35.51
CA MET A 1 -37.61 -14.28 -34.75
C MET A 1 -36.29 -14.45 -33.97
N LEU A 2 -35.85 -15.67 -33.63
CA LEU A 2 -34.67 -15.92 -32.76
C LEU A 2 -33.30 -15.63 -33.42
N LEU A 3 -33.15 -15.81 -34.74
CA LEU A 3 -31.88 -15.57 -35.44
C LEU A 3 -31.43 -14.10 -35.44
N LYS A 4 -32.40 -13.15 -35.42
CA LYS A 4 -32.09 -11.72 -35.49
C LYS A 4 -31.45 -11.20 -34.19
N HIS A 5 -31.81 -11.78 -33.04
CA HIS A 5 -31.23 -11.39 -31.76
C HIS A 5 -29.80 -11.91 -31.58
N PHE A 6 -29.49 -13.10 -32.11
CA PHE A 6 -28.14 -13.66 -32.10
C PHE A 6 -27.16 -12.85 -32.96
N LEU A 7 -27.61 -12.37 -34.14
CA LEU A 7 -26.78 -11.57 -35.03
C LEU A 7 -26.43 -10.20 -34.44
N LEU A 8 -27.36 -9.54 -33.75
CA LEU A 8 -27.05 -8.26 -33.08
C LEU A 8 -26.04 -8.40 -31.94
N GLY A 9 -26.12 -9.49 -31.17
CA GLY A 9 -25.19 -9.75 -30.07
C GLY A 9 -23.74 -9.98 -30.55
N ALA A 10 -23.57 -10.68 -31.68
CA ALA A 10 -22.25 -10.95 -32.25
C ALA A 10 -21.57 -9.70 -32.84
N LEU A 11 -22.34 -8.76 -33.41
CA LEU A 11 -21.81 -7.51 -33.97
C LEU A 11 -21.28 -6.56 -32.87
N LEU A 12 -21.91 -6.54 -31.69
CA LEU A 12 -21.47 -5.69 -30.57
C LEU A 12 -20.17 -6.18 -29.93
N ALA A 13 -19.85 -7.48 -30.02
CA ALA A 13 -18.61 -8.05 -29.50
C ALA A 13 -17.36 -7.75 -30.35
N LEU A 14 -17.53 -7.36 -31.62
CA LEU A 14 -16.45 -6.90 -32.51
C LEU A 14 -16.03 -5.45 -32.23
N GLY A 15 -16.76 -4.73 -31.38
CA GLY A 15 -16.38 -3.44 -30.83
C GLY A 15 -15.41 -3.58 -29.66
N SER A 16 -14.39 -4.44 -29.77
CA SER A 16 -13.27 -4.42 -28.83
C SER A 16 -12.56 -3.08 -28.98
N VAL A 17 -12.74 -2.20 -28.01
CA VAL A 17 -12.03 -0.92 -27.92
C VAL A 17 -10.54 -1.25 -27.93
N THR A 18 -9.90 -1.00 -29.06
CA THR A 18 -8.45 -0.95 -29.11
C THR A 18 -8.07 0.24 -28.24
N ALA A 19 -7.62 -0.02 -27.01
CA ALA A 19 -6.84 0.95 -26.26
C ALA A 19 -5.49 1.13 -27.00
N LEU A 20 -5.55 1.73 -28.18
CA LEU A 20 -4.39 2.19 -28.92
C LEU A 20 -3.76 3.28 -28.04
N PRO A 21 -2.50 3.11 -27.61
CA PRO A 21 -1.82 4.18 -26.89
C PRO A 21 -1.83 5.41 -27.78
N ASN A 22 -2.27 6.54 -27.23
CA ASN A 22 -2.29 7.83 -27.91
C ASN A 22 -0.85 8.14 -28.38
N PRO A 23 -0.58 8.29 -29.69
CA PRO A 23 0.76 8.57 -30.18
C PRO A 23 1.28 9.96 -29.77
N GLU A 24 0.38 10.86 -29.38
CA GLU A 24 0.69 12.17 -28.75
C GLU A 24 0.78 12.13 -27.22
N ALA A 25 0.57 10.97 -26.57
CA ALA A 25 0.86 10.89 -25.15
C ALA A 25 2.38 10.99 -25.01
N ASP A 26 2.83 12.11 -24.45
CA ASP A 26 4.21 12.33 -24.07
C ASP A 26 4.70 11.09 -23.33
N LEU A 27 5.83 10.53 -23.75
CA LEU A 27 6.42 9.33 -23.16
C LEU A 27 6.70 9.52 -21.65
N HIS A 28 6.65 10.78 -21.19
CA HIS A 28 6.74 11.19 -19.79
C HIS A 28 5.49 10.90 -18.96
N ASP A 29 4.34 10.56 -19.55
CA ASP A 29 3.15 10.10 -18.80
C ASP A 29 3.13 8.57 -18.57
N VAL A 30 4.07 7.83 -19.18
CA VAL A 30 4.33 6.43 -18.82
C VAL A 30 5.52 6.37 -17.86
N GLU A 31 5.44 7.14 -16.77
CA GLU A 31 6.32 6.92 -15.63
C GLU A 31 5.93 5.59 -14.98
N ALA A 32 6.62 4.52 -15.37
CA ALA A 32 6.83 3.38 -14.51
C ALA A 32 7.46 3.92 -13.23
N ARG A 33 6.61 4.20 -12.21
CA ARG A 33 6.95 4.83 -10.93
C ARG A 33 8.38 4.47 -10.51
N ASP A 34 9.32 5.37 -10.80
CA ASP A 34 10.73 5.20 -10.48
C ASP A 34 10.81 5.08 -8.96
N ASN A 35 11.09 3.86 -8.52
CA ASN A 35 10.93 3.46 -7.13
C ASN A 35 12.21 3.77 -6.33
N LYS A 36 12.86 4.90 -6.66
CA LYS A 36 14.07 5.39 -6.00
C LYS A 36 13.81 6.03 -4.64
N HIS A 37 12.55 6.13 -4.22
CA HIS A 37 12.14 6.67 -2.94
C HIS A 37 11.32 5.68 -2.10
N HIS A 38 11.68 4.40 -2.11
CA HIS A 38 11.16 3.41 -1.15
C HIS A 38 11.68 3.68 0.27
N ARG A 39 11.21 4.75 0.89
CA ARG A 39 11.23 4.83 2.36
C ARG A 39 10.42 3.63 2.88
N PRO A 40 10.95 2.85 3.84
CA PRO A 40 10.16 1.81 4.49
C PRO A 40 8.88 2.43 5.02
N ARG A 41 7.72 1.90 4.61
CA ARG A 41 6.45 2.32 5.20
C ARG A 41 6.39 1.75 6.62
N CYS A 42 6.59 2.62 7.61
CA CYS A 42 6.63 2.27 9.03
C CYS A 42 5.26 1.97 9.65
N GLY A 43 4.17 2.10 8.90
CA GLY A 43 2.82 1.99 9.47
C GLY A 43 2.39 3.30 10.11
N LYS A 44 1.25 3.27 10.83
CA LYS A 44 0.62 4.47 11.43
C LYS A 44 1.22 4.83 12.80
N ASP A 45 1.76 3.84 13.50
CA ASP A 45 2.22 3.94 14.90
C ASP A 45 3.74 4.20 15.01
N ALA A 46 4.44 4.33 13.89
CA ALA A 46 5.88 4.55 13.84
C ALA A 46 6.29 5.54 12.75
N ASP A 47 7.39 6.25 13.00
CA ASP A 47 8.00 7.19 12.07
C ASP A 47 9.38 6.70 11.64
N PHE A 48 9.76 6.99 10.38
CA PHE A 48 11.07 6.61 9.86
C PHE A 48 12.16 7.57 10.36
N ASP A 49 13.03 7.08 11.23
CA ASP A 49 14.23 7.80 11.67
C ASP A 49 15.32 7.67 10.59
N ARG A 50 15.64 8.80 9.94
CA ARG A 50 16.65 8.87 8.88
C ARG A 50 18.07 8.63 9.39
N MET A 51 18.36 8.99 10.65
CA MET A 51 19.69 8.87 11.25
C MET A 51 19.98 7.41 11.62
N LYS A 52 18.97 6.72 12.18
CA LYS A 52 19.05 5.30 12.55
C LYS A 52 18.71 4.36 11.41
N ASN A 53 18.25 4.89 10.27
CA ASN A 53 17.79 4.17 9.09
C ASN A 53 16.75 3.07 9.43
N LYS A 54 15.85 3.35 10.38
CA LYS A 54 14.84 2.40 10.86
C LYS A 54 13.56 3.10 11.32
N CYS A 55 12.47 2.35 11.39
CA CYS A 55 11.23 2.83 11.97
C CYS A 55 11.31 2.84 13.50
N ILE A 56 10.83 3.91 14.12
CA ILE A 56 10.79 4.11 15.57
C ILE A 56 9.33 4.34 15.97
N CYS A 57 8.89 3.65 17.02
CA CYS A 57 7.55 3.80 17.56
C CYS A 57 7.33 5.19 18.14
N LYS A 58 6.12 5.71 17.95
CA LYS A 58 5.69 7.00 18.53
C LYS A 58 5.52 6.88 20.05
N ASP A 59 4.97 5.76 20.48
CA ASP A 59 4.79 5.42 21.89
C ASP A 59 6.13 4.99 22.49
N GLU A 60 6.55 5.66 23.55
CA GLU A 60 7.79 5.36 24.25
C GLU A 60 7.72 3.98 24.92
N GLY A 61 8.84 3.24 24.90
CA GLY A 61 8.93 1.89 25.45
C GLY A 61 8.44 0.79 24.50
N LYS A 62 7.72 1.11 23.43
CA LYS A 62 7.32 0.11 22.41
C LYS A 62 8.43 -0.16 21.40
N GLU A 63 8.48 -1.39 20.91
CA GLU A 63 9.39 -1.88 19.89
C GLU A 63 8.71 -2.04 18.54
N PHE A 64 9.41 -1.67 17.47
CA PHE A 64 8.92 -1.78 16.11
C PHE A 64 9.14 -3.19 15.56
N HIS A 65 8.05 -3.88 15.21
CA HIS A 65 8.08 -5.19 14.56
C HIS A 65 7.96 -5.04 13.04
N PRO A 66 9.07 -5.21 12.28
CA PRO A 66 9.10 -4.93 10.84
C PRO A 66 8.23 -5.86 10.00
N GLU A 67 8.02 -7.10 10.45
CA GLU A 67 7.19 -8.10 9.74
C GLU A 67 5.74 -7.62 9.60
N HIS A 68 5.20 -7.03 10.66
CA HIS A 68 3.81 -6.58 10.72
C HIS A 68 3.67 -5.06 10.61
N LYS A 69 4.77 -4.31 10.69
CA LYS A 69 4.81 -2.83 10.70
C LYS A 69 3.95 -2.24 11.82
N ILE A 70 4.11 -2.79 13.02
CA ILE A 70 3.39 -2.41 14.23
C ILE A 70 4.36 -2.16 15.38
N CYS A 71 3.89 -1.42 16.37
CA CYS A 71 4.58 -1.19 17.63
C CYS A 71 3.93 -2.04 18.73
N ARG A 72 4.75 -2.74 19.51
CA ARG A 72 4.29 -3.57 20.64
C ARG A 72 5.18 -3.35 21.84
N CYS A 73 4.70 -3.72 23.02
CA CYS A 73 5.58 -3.81 24.18
C CYS A 73 6.66 -4.88 23.97
N PRO A 74 7.83 -4.71 24.60
CA PRO A 74 8.86 -5.74 24.66
C PRO A 74 8.28 -7.08 25.15
N GLU A 75 8.91 -8.21 24.80
CA GLU A 75 8.36 -9.55 25.12
C GLU A 75 8.14 -9.79 26.61
N ASP A 76 8.85 -9.08 27.48
CA ASP A 76 8.74 -9.15 28.94
C ASP A 76 7.71 -8.18 29.55
N GLN A 77 6.96 -7.44 28.72
CA GLN A 77 6.00 -6.44 29.15
C GLN A 77 4.65 -6.60 28.45
N MET A 78 3.59 -6.18 29.13
CA MET A 78 2.23 -6.12 28.60
C MET A 78 1.79 -4.67 28.42
N GLU A 79 0.77 -4.43 27.59
CA GLU A 79 0.16 -3.12 27.50
C GLU A 79 -0.59 -2.80 28.79
N ASP A 80 -0.40 -1.58 29.32
CA ASP A 80 -1.11 -1.12 30.50
C ASP A 80 -2.63 -1.10 30.22
N ARG A 81 -3.39 -1.70 31.14
CA ARG A 81 -4.85 -1.85 31.00
C ARG A 81 -5.60 -0.51 30.93
N HIS A 82 -5.10 0.51 31.59
CA HIS A 82 -5.68 1.85 31.64
C HIS A 82 -5.11 2.76 30.56
N ASP A 83 -3.89 2.49 30.09
CA ASP A 83 -3.19 3.30 29.09
C ASP A 83 -2.46 2.41 28.06
N PRO A 84 -3.12 2.04 26.94
CA PRO A 84 -2.53 1.14 25.95
C PRO A 84 -1.30 1.72 25.24
N HIS A 85 -0.95 2.99 25.45
CA HIS A 85 0.29 3.58 24.94
C HIS A 85 1.51 3.26 25.80
N LYS A 86 1.31 2.63 26.97
CA LYS A 86 2.38 2.27 27.91
C LYS A 86 2.56 0.76 28.02
N CYS A 87 3.76 0.40 28.45
CA CYS A 87 4.14 -0.96 28.75
C CYS A 87 4.38 -1.11 30.26
N GLU A 88 3.86 -2.18 30.84
CA GLU A 88 4.04 -2.57 32.24
C GLU A 88 4.60 -4.00 32.32
N THR A 89 5.40 -4.27 33.35
CA THR A 89 6.00 -5.60 33.63
C THR A 89 5.07 -6.50 34.43
#